data_AF-A0A1F8RP06-F1
#
_entry.id   AF-A0A1F8RP06-F1
#
_cell.length_a   1.000
_cell.length_b   1.000
_cell.length_c   1.000
_cell.angle_alpha   90.00
_cell.angle_beta   90.00
_cell.angle_gamma   90.00
#
_symmetry.space_group_name_H-M   'P 1'
#
loop_
_entity.id
_entity.type
_entity.pdbx_description
1 polymer ?
#
loop_
_entity_poly.entity_id
_entity_poly.type
_entity_poly.pdbx_seq_one_letter_code
_entity_poly.pdbx_strand_id
1 'polypeptide(L)'
;MLAGTLVQPSSGPDLAHLQVAGEFEILTPREREVLQLIVAGQTNRQIADCLVVSPETVKTHVRHVLGKMGVNRKAELRALLDAARYA
;
A
#
# COMPACT_ATOMS: atom_id res chain seq x y z
N MET A 1 -12.13 45.17 -8.34
CA MET A 1 -13.01 44.02 -8.62
C MET A 1 -12.26 42.74 -8.26
N LEU A 2 -13.00 41.72 -7.84
CA LEU A 2 -12.64 40.72 -6.82
C LEU A 2 -11.43 39.82 -7.13
N ALA A 3 -10.61 39.60 -6.10
CA ALA A 3 -9.66 38.50 -6.01
C ALA A 3 -10.44 37.20 -5.81
N GLY A 4 -10.21 36.22 -6.69
CA GLY A 4 -10.80 34.89 -6.63
C GLY A 4 -9.75 33.83 -6.33
N THR A 5 -9.03 33.94 -5.20
CA THR A 5 -8.25 32.82 -4.68
C THR A 5 -9.19 31.92 -3.89
N LEU A 6 -9.78 30.93 -4.56
CA LEU A 6 -10.40 29.79 -3.88
C LEU A 6 -9.44 28.60 -4.01
N VAL A 7 -8.35 28.64 -3.25
CA VAL A 7 -7.67 27.42 -2.83
C VAL A 7 -8.00 27.20 -1.36
N GLN A 8 -8.98 26.35 -1.13
CA GLN A 8 -9.08 25.51 0.05
C GLN A 8 -9.80 24.23 -0.37
N PRO A 9 -9.14 23.08 -0.58
CA PRO A 9 -9.81 21.81 -0.34
C PRO A 9 -9.90 21.65 1.17
N SER A 10 -10.91 22.25 1.79
CA SER A 10 -11.34 21.88 3.14
C SER A 10 -12.18 20.62 3.03
N SER A 11 -11.53 19.51 2.67
CA SER A 11 -12.08 18.18 2.88
C SER A 11 -11.49 17.70 4.21
N GLY A 12 -12.32 17.23 5.12
CA GLY A 12 -11.83 16.47 6.28
C GLY A 12 -10.92 15.32 5.82
N PRO A 13 -10.17 14.68 6.73
CA PRO A 13 -9.28 13.60 6.35
C PRO A 13 -10.07 12.62 5.47
N ASP A 14 -9.63 12.48 4.21
CA ASP A 14 -10.31 11.65 3.23
C ASP A 14 -10.52 10.27 3.86
N LEU A 15 -11.78 9.83 3.95
CA LEU A 15 -12.12 8.58 4.62
C LEU A 15 -11.38 7.41 3.96
N ALA A 16 -11.10 7.51 2.65
CA ALA A 16 -10.26 6.55 1.95
C ALA A 16 -8.81 6.59 2.45
N HIS A 17 -8.23 7.76 2.67
CA HIS A 17 -6.88 7.93 3.20
C HIS A 17 -6.75 7.43 4.65
N LEU A 18 -7.74 7.72 5.50
CA LEU A 18 -7.81 7.21 6.87
C LEU A 18 -7.95 5.69 6.91
N GLN A 19 -8.78 5.14 6.03
CA GLN A 19 -9.01 3.71 5.96
C GLN A 19 -7.73 2.98 5.51
N VAL A 20 -7.07 3.49 4.47
CA VAL A 20 -5.78 2.96 4.00
C VAL A 20 -4.73 3.05 5.10
N ALA A 21 -4.62 4.18 5.82
CA ALA A 21 -3.70 4.33 6.95
C ALA A 21 -3.97 3.30 8.06
N GLY A 22 -5.23 3.03 8.39
CA GLY A 22 -5.60 1.98 9.35
C GLY A 22 -5.26 0.56 8.85
N GLU A 23 -5.42 0.29 7.56
CA GLU A 23 -5.02 -1.00 6.96
C GLU A 23 -3.50 -1.23 7.06
N PHE A 24 -2.69 -0.16 6.94
CA PHE A 24 -1.24 -0.22 7.16
C PHE A 24 -0.86 -0.56 8.61
N GLU A 25 -1.64 -0.13 9.61
CA GLU A 25 -1.37 -0.42 11.03
C GLU A 25 -1.61 -1.90 11.38
N ILE A 26 -2.47 -2.60 10.64
CA ILE A 26 -2.78 -4.03 10.83
C ILE A 26 -1.61 -4.93 10.34
N LEU A 27 -0.71 -4.38 9.53
CA LEU A 27 0.46 -5.10 9.01
C LEU A 27 1.57 -5.20 10.06
N THR A 28 2.07 -6.42 10.23
CA THR A 28 3.31 -6.68 10.96
C THR A 28 4.49 -5.97 10.29
N PRO A 29 5.61 -5.73 11.00
CA PRO A 29 6.79 -5.10 10.41
C PRO A 29 7.26 -5.79 9.13
N ARG A 30 7.30 -7.13 9.12
CA ARG A 30 7.73 -7.89 7.94
C ARG A 30 6.74 -7.77 6.78
N GLU A 31 5.44 -7.76 7.05
CA GLU A 31 4.42 -7.54 6.02
C GLU A 31 4.51 -6.13 5.42
N ARG A 32 4.86 -5.11 6.20
CA ARG A 32 5.12 -3.76 5.69
C ARG A 32 6.31 -3.70 4.76
N GLU A 33 7.42 -4.36 5.11
CA GLU A 33 8.58 -4.46 4.22
C GLU A 33 8.21 -5.15 2.89
N VAL A 34 7.48 -6.26 2.96
CA VAL A 34 7.00 -6.97 1.77
C VAL A 34 6.07 -6.08 0.94
N LEU A 35 5.15 -5.34 1.56
CA LEU A 35 4.27 -4.40 0.88
C LEU A 35 5.06 -3.32 0.13
N GLN A 36 6.05 -2.71 0.78
CA GLN A 36 6.90 -1.69 0.15
C GLN A 36 7.60 -2.23 -1.11
N LEU A 37 8.15 -3.44 -1.04
CA LEU A 37 8.83 -4.07 -2.18
C LEU A 37 7.84 -4.48 -3.29
N ILE A 38 6.63 -4.92 -2.92
CA ILE A 38 5.55 -5.18 -3.89
C ILE A 38 5.27 -3.90 -4.68
N VAL A 39 5.02 -2.79 -4.00
CA VAL A 39 4.72 -1.49 -4.63
C VAL A 39 5.87 -1.01 -5.51
N ALA A 40 7.11 -1.21 -5.04
CA ALA A 40 8.33 -0.77 -5.73
C ALA A 40 8.61 -1.47 -7.08
N GLY A 41 8.00 -2.61 -7.36
CA GLY A 41 8.21 -3.31 -8.65
C GLY A 41 8.43 -4.79 -8.52
N GLN A 42 8.74 -5.25 -7.31
CA GLN A 42 9.53 -6.44 -7.18
C GLN A 42 8.74 -7.74 -7.39
N THR A 43 9.39 -8.69 -8.04
CA THR A 43 8.93 -10.07 -8.12
C THR A 43 9.17 -10.79 -6.80
N ASN A 44 8.47 -11.90 -6.54
CA ASN A 44 8.64 -12.64 -5.28
C ASN A 44 10.07 -13.15 -5.09
N ARG A 45 10.79 -13.42 -6.19
CA ARG A 45 12.20 -13.80 -6.16
C ARG A 45 13.09 -12.64 -5.71
N GLN A 46 12.92 -11.45 -6.30
CA GLN A 46 13.68 -10.27 -5.89
C GLN A 46 13.40 -9.87 -4.44
N ILE A 47 12.13 -9.97 -4.00
CA ILE A 47 11.76 -9.76 -2.60
C ILE A 47 12.47 -10.77 -1.69
N ALA A 48 12.53 -12.04 -2.11
CA ALA A 48 13.20 -13.10 -1.34
C ALA A 48 14.70 -12.82 -1.21
N ASP A 49 15.33 -12.36 -2.29
CA ASP A 49 16.74 -11.95 -2.30
C ASP A 49 16.96 -10.74 -1.38
N CYS A 50 16.11 -9.72 -1.44
CA CYS A 50 16.20 -8.51 -0.59
C CYS A 50 16.01 -8.82 0.90
N LEU A 51 15.11 -9.74 1.24
CA LEU A 51 14.78 -10.07 2.62
C LEU A 51 15.57 -11.28 3.16
N VAL A 52 16.41 -11.90 2.33
CA VAL A 52 17.22 -13.09 2.66
C VAL A 52 16.33 -14.24 3.19
N VAL A 53 15.28 -14.57 2.44
CA VAL A 53 14.33 -15.65 2.75
C VAL A 53 14.04 -16.48 1.50
N SER A 54 13.25 -17.55 1.63
CA SER A 54 12.84 -18.34 0.46
C SER A 54 11.72 -17.64 -0.33
N PRO A 55 11.59 -17.88 -1.66
CA PRO A 55 10.46 -17.41 -2.45
C PRO A 55 9.10 -17.90 -1.93
N GLU A 56 9.04 -19.08 -1.32
CA GLU A 56 7.82 -19.63 -0.70
C GLU A 56 7.42 -18.82 0.55
N THR A 57 8.40 -18.43 1.38
CA THR A 57 8.18 -17.54 2.52
C THR A 57 7.59 -16.21 2.05
N VAL A 58 8.10 -15.65 0.95
CA VAL A 58 7.55 -14.44 0.34
C VAL A 58 6.12 -14.66 -0.14
N LYS A 59 5.80 -15.77 -0.81
CA LYS A 59 4.41 -16.06 -1.23
C LYS A 59 3.45 -16.05 -0.05
N THR A 60 3.84 -16.63 1.08
CA THR A 60 3.04 -16.61 2.32
C THR A 60 2.83 -15.19 2.82
N HIS A 61 3.89 -14.38 2.91
CA HIS A 61 3.76 -12.97 3.31
C HIS A 61 2.90 -12.17 2.35
N VAL A 62 3.06 -12.34 1.03
CA VAL A 62 2.23 -11.69 0.01
C VAL A 62 0.76 -12.04 0.21
N ARG A 63 0.44 -13.31 0.46
CA ARG A 63 -0.94 -13.74 0.72
C ARG A 63 -1.52 -13.07 1.97
N HIS A 64 -0.74 -12.97 3.05
CA HIS A 64 -1.20 -12.31 4.27
C HIS A 64 -1.39 -10.80 4.08
N VAL A 65 -0.46 -10.13 3.40
CA VAL A 65 -0.59 -8.71 3.03
C VAL A 65 -1.86 -8.49 2.22
N LEU A 66 -2.06 -9.23 1.13
CA LEU A 66 -3.24 -9.09 0.28
C LEU A 66 -4.54 -9.29 1.08
N GLY A 67 -4.60 -10.32 1.91
CA GLY A 67 -5.77 -10.57 2.77
C GLY A 67 -6.04 -9.46 3.79
N LYS A 68 -4.99 -8.90 4.41
CA LYS A 68 -5.12 -7.79 5.36
C LYS A 68 -5.50 -6.47 4.69
N MET A 69 -5.06 -6.26 3.45
CA MET A 69 -5.38 -5.10 2.62
C MET A 69 -6.69 -5.28 1.81
N GLY A 70 -7.45 -6.36 2.05
CA GLY A 70 -8.74 -6.59 1.39
C GLY A 70 -8.70 -6.80 -0.13
N VAL A 71 -7.53 -7.08 -0.71
CA VAL A 71 -7.32 -7.22 -2.16
C VAL A 71 -6.88 -8.62 -2.53
N ASN A 72 -7.06 -9.03 -3.79
CA ASN A 72 -6.73 -10.37 -4.23
C ASN A 72 -5.47 -10.43 -5.10
N ARG A 73 -5.02 -9.29 -5.63
CA ARG A 73 -3.90 -9.22 -6.57
C ARG A 73 -2.92 -8.12 -6.22
N LYS A 74 -1.63 -8.35 -6.49
CA LYS A 74 -0.58 -7.31 -6.36
C LYS A 74 -0.85 -6.07 -7.23
N ALA A 75 -1.55 -6.24 -8.35
CA ALA A 75 -1.95 -5.13 -9.21
C ALA A 75 -3.05 -4.26 -8.58
N GLU A 76 -4.03 -4.88 -7.92
CA GLU A 76 -5.08 -4.16 -7.16
C GLU A 76 -4.45 -3.40 -5.99
N LEU A 77 -3.54 -4.05 -5.26
CA LEU A 77 -2.80 -3.42 -4.16
C LEU A 77 -2.02 -2.17 -4.61
N ARG A 78 -1.37 -2.24 -5.78
CA ARG A 78 -0.69 -1.08 -6.37
C ARG A 78 -1.67 0.04 -6.70
N ALA A 79 -2.75 -0.27 -7.40
CA ALA A 79 -3.74 0.72 -7.79
C ALA A 79 -4.36 1.42 -6.57
N LEU A 80 -4.64 0.67 -5.50
CA LEU A 80 -5.13 1.20 -4.23
C LEU A 80 -4.15 2.23 -3.64
N LEU A 81 -2.86 1.91 -3.62
CA LEU A 81 -1.83 2.77 -3.03
C LEU A 81 -1.42 3.94 -3.92
N ASP A 82 -1.47 3.76 -5.24
CA ASP A 82 -1.28 4.87 -6.18
C ASP A 82 -2.44 5.86 -6.03
N ALA A 83 -3.69 5.41 -5.92
CA ALA A 83 -4.83 6.27 -5.67
C ALA A 83 -4.69 7.06 -4.35
N ALA A 84 -4.22 6.41 -3.27
CA ALA A 84 -3.97 7.06 -1.99
C ALA A 84 -2.80 8.07 -2.00
N ARG A 85 -1.90 8.00 -2.99
CA ARG A 85 -0.79 8.97 -3.18
C ARG A 85 -1.20 10.24 -3.93
N TYR A 86 -2.34 10.22 -4.63
CA TYR A 86 -2.84 11.35 -5.43
C TYR A 86 -4.08 12.03 -4.81
N ALA A 87 -4.52 11.59 -3.63
CA ALA A 87 -5.55 12.23 -2.81
C ALA A 87 -4.89 13.05 -1.70
#